data_AF-A0A401GXA9-F1
#
_entry.id   AF-A0A401GXA9-F1
#
_cell.length_a   1.000
_cell.length_b   1.000
_cell.length_c   1.000
_cell.angle_alpha   90.00
_cell.angle_beta   90.00
_cell.angle_gamma   90.00
#
_symmetry.space_group_name_H-M   'P 1'
#
loop_
_entity.id
_entity.type
_entity.pdbx_description
1 polymer ?
#
loop_
_entity_poly.entity_id
_entity_poly.type
_entity_poly.pdbx_seq_one_letter_code
_entity_poly.pdbx_strand_id
1 'polypeptide(L)'
;MPMKQRVDDGRTVWERTWTVYPSKMIPVLPKRLRHFEDGFELVLLVYHALCAHQEYYKAGVLHGNVSEENVIIFETPFSERKGVLVDLDQANTFRRPERPDPDLKARNV
;
A
#
# COMPACT_ATOMS: atom_id res chain seq x y z
N MET A 1 -0.35 -26.66 -9.53
CA MET A 1 -1.79 -26.97 -9.65
C MET A 1 -2.44 -26.68 -8.30
N PRO A 2 -3.39 -25.75 -8.16
CA PRO A 2 -4.09 -25.59 -6.88
C PRO A 2 -5.28 -26.55 -6.78
N MET A 3 -5.41 -27.12 -5.60
CA MET A 3 -6.35 -28.15 -5.17
C MET A 3 -7.72 -27.53 -4.89
N LYS A 4 -8.81 -28.20 -5.33
CA LYS A 4 -10.20 -27.79 -5.07
C LYS A 4 -10.68 -28.40 -3.76
N GLN A 5 -11.28 -27.62 -2.88
CA GLN A 5 -12.17 -28.12 -1.84
C GLN A 5 -13.57 -27.53 -2.08
N ARG A 6 -14.57 -28.41 -2.19
CA ARG A 6 -15.98 -28.08 -2.41
C ARG A 6 -16.64 -27.82 -1.04
N VAL A 7 -17.42 -26.75 -0.93
CA VAL A 7 -18.36 -26.53 0.19
C VAL A 7 -19.75 -26.30 -0.41
N ASP A 8 -20.76 -26.98 0.15
CA ASP A 8 -22.07 -27.27 -0.43
C ASP A 8 -23.11 -26.12 -0.41
N ASP A 9 -22.75 -24.90 -0.80
CA ASP A 9 -23.69 -23.75 -0.90
C ASP A 9 -23.78 -23.12 -2.30
N GLY A 10 -23.26 -23.78 -3.35
CA GLY A 10 -23.37 -23.26 -4.73
C GLY A 10 -22.67 -21.92 -4.99
N ARG A 11 -22.06 -21.29 -3.99
CA ARG A 11 -21.23 -20.10 -4.09
C ARG A 11 -19.79 -20.53 -4.32
N THR A 12 -19.36 -20.44 -5.58
CA THR A 12 -17.95 -20.63 -5.93
C THR A 12 -17.19 -19.37 -5.51
N VAL A 13 -16.59 -19.40 -4.32
CA VAL A 13 -15.64 -18.36 -3.90
C VAL A 13 -14.32 -18.63 -4.63
N TRP A 14 -13.99 -17.78 -5.59
CA TRP A 14 -12.66 -17.78 -6.20
C TRP A 14 -11.74 -16.97 -5.28
N GLU A 15 -10.98 -17.63 -4.40
CA GLU A 15 -9.78 -17.01 -3.84
C GLU A 15 -8.80 -16.78 -4.98
N ARG A 16 -8.81 -15.57 -5.53
CA ARG A 16 -7.83 -15.12 -6.52
C ARG A 16 -6.62 -14.55 -5.78
N THR A 17 -5.76 -15.44 -5.29
CA THR A 17 -4.41 -15.07 -4.86
C THR A 17 -3.58 -14.80 -6.10
N TRP A 18 -3.56 -13.56 -6.58
CA TRP A 18 -2.62 -13.14 -7.61
C TRP A 18 -1.28 -12.86 -6.95
N THR A 19 -0.33 -13.79 -7.06
CA THR A 19 1.08 -13.48 -6.79
C THR A 19 1.62 -12.70 -7.99
N VAL A 20 1.65 -11.36 -7.87
CA VAL A 20 2.28 -10.51 -8.87
C VAL A 20 3.79 -10.59 -8.67
N TYR A 21 4.48 -11.37 -9.51
CA TYR A 21 5.94 -11.31 -9.58
C TYR A 21 6.32 -10.07 -10.39
N PRO A 22 7.10 -9.12 -9.84
CA PRO A 22 7.58 -8.00 -10.63
C PRO A 22 8.47 -8.53 -11.77
N SER A 23 8.32 -7.95 -12.96
CA SER A 23 9.09 -8.31 -14.16
C SER A 23 10.59 -8.01 -14.05
N LYS A 24 11.01 -7.25 -13.04
CA LYS A 24 12.41 -6.96 -12.72
C LYS A 24 12.58 -6.80 -11.21
N MET A 25 13.42 -7.64 -10.60
CA MET A 25 13.88 -7.44 -9.23
C MET A 25 15.09 -6.50 -9.26
N ILE A 26 15.06 -5.44 -8.45
CA ILE A 26 16.16 -4.51 -8.28
C ILE A 26 16.63 -4.63 -6.84
N PRO A 27 17.93 -4.90 -6.58
CA PRO A 27 18.44 -4.88 -5.21
C PRO A 27 18.33 -3.46 -4.67
N VAL A 28 17.85 -3.32 -3.44
CA VAL A 28 17.78 -2.04 -2.74
C VAL A 28 18.54 -2.16 -1.43
N LEU A 29 19.20 -1.09 -1.01
CA LEU A 29 19.81 -0.99 0.30
C LEU A 29 18.83 -0.25 1.23
N PRO A 30 18.23 -0.93 2.22
CA PRO A 30 17.32 -0.29 3.16
C PRO A 30 18.10 0.50 4.22
N LYS A 31 17.66 1.74 4.47
CA LYS A 31 18.17 2.60 5.55
C LYS A 31 17.01 3.16 6.38
N ARG A 32 17.23 3.39 7.68
CA ARG A 32 16.26 4.10 8.55
C ARG A 32 16.07 5.55 8.08
N LEU A 33 14.89 6.13 8.30
CA LEU A 33 14.57 7.51 7.91
C LEU A 33 15.60 8.52 8.43
N ARG A 34 16.12 8.38 9.66
CA ARG A 34 17.16 9.26 10.23
C ARG A 34 18.46 9.39 9.43
N HIS A 35 18.67 8.58 8.39
CA HIS A 35 19.82 8.68 7.49
C HIS A 35 19.51 9.51 6.24
N PHE A 36 18.53 10.42 6.30
CA PHE A 36 18.35 11.44 5.27
C PHE A 36 19.57 12.37 5.24
N GLU A 37 19.90 12.90 4.06
CA GLU A 37 21.02 13.79 3.80
C GLU A 37 20.69 15.23 4.17
N ASP A 38 19.50 15.70 3.79
CA ASP A 38 19.04 17.05 4.05
C ASP A 38 17.52 17.13 4.28
N GLY A 39 17.05 18.31 4.69
CA GLY A 39 15.64 18.53 4.99
C GLY A 39 14.71 18.40 3.77
N PHE A 40 15.21 18.68 2.56
CA PHE A 40 14.43 18.50 1.35
C PHE A 40 14.22 17.01 1.05
N GLU A 41 15.27 16.20 1.21
CA GLU A 41 15.17 14.75 1.09
C GLU A 41 14.18 14.19 2.10
N LEU A 42 14.25 14.60 3.37
CA LEU A 42 13.31 14.15 4.40
C LEU A 42 11.86 14.41 3.99
N VAL A 43 11.54 15.62 3.52
CA VAL A 43 10.18 15.97 3.06
C VAL A 43 9.75 15.09 1.90
N LEU A 44 10.63 14.83 0.94
CA LEU A 44 10.33 13.97 -0.20
C LEU A 44 10.09 12.51 0.21
N LEU A 45 10.88 11.99 1.14
CA LEU A 45 10.74 10.63 1.68
C LEU A 45 9.41 10.46 2.44
N VAL A 46 9.05 11.44 3.28
CA VAL A 46 7.76 11.46 3.98
C VAL A 46 6.60 11.59 3.00
N TYR A 47 6.74 12.42 1.96
CA TYR A 47 5.76 12.53 0.89
C TYR A 47 5.51 11.18 0.21
N HIS A 48 6.55 10.42 -0.13
CA HIS A 48 6.41 9.09 -0.70
C HIS A 48 5.64 8.12 0.23
N ALA A 49 5.93 8.15 1.53
CA ALA A 49 5.21 7.34 2.52
C ALA A 49 3.72 7.72 2.61
N LEU A 50 3.40 9.01 2.53
CA LEU A 50 2.01 9.48 2.50
C LEU A 50 1.27 9.07 1.21
N CYS A 51 1.95 9.09 0.06
CA CYS A 51 1.39 8.56 -1.18
C CYS A 51 1.10 7.05 -1.06
N ALA A 52 2.02 6.27 -0.48
CA ALA A 52 1.78 4.85 -0.21
C ALA A 52 0.58 4.65 0.74
N HIS A 53 0.50 5.44 1.82
CA HIS A 53 -0.64 5.43 2.72
C HIS A 53 -1.95 5.77 2.02
N GLN A 54 -1.94 6.72 1.08
CA GLN A 54 -3.13 7.07 0.30
C GLN A 54 -3.62 5.88 -0.55
N GLU A 55 -2.71 5.10 -1.12
CA GLU A 55 -3.07 3.88 -1.85
C GLU A 55 -3.62 2.79 -0.90
N TYR A 56 -3.03 2.61 0.29
CA TYR A 56 -3.60 1.74 1.32
C TYR A 56 -5.03 2.17 1.69
N TYR A 57 -5.24 3.47 1.90
CA TYR A 57 -6.54 4.01 2.24
C TYR A 57 -7.57 3.76 1.13
N LYS A 58 -7.19 3.93 -0.14
CA LYS A 58 -8.05 3.62 -1.29
C LYS A 58 -8.43 2.14 -1.33
N ALA A 59 -7.54 1.26 -0.90
CA ALA A 59 -7.76 -0.18 -0.76
C ALA A 59 -8.54 -0.57 0.52
N GLY A 60 -8.97 0.39 1.34
CA GLY A 60 -9.69 0.12 2.60
C GLY A 60 -8.78 -0.29 3.77
N VAL A 61 -7.51 0.10 3.72
CA VAL A 61 -6.51 -0.18 4.75
C VAL A 61 -6.01 1.14 5.35
N LEU A 62 -6.10 1.29 6.67
CA LEU A 62 -5.42 2.34 7.43
C LEU A 62 -4.16 1.75 8.05
N HIS A 63 -3.00 2.32 7.74
CA HIS A 63 -1.74 1.82 8.29
C HIS A 63 -1.66 1.96 9.81
N GLY A 64 -2.20 3.06 10.36
CA GLY A 64 -2.29 3.30 11.80
C GLY A 64 -0.98 3.71 12.49
N ASN A 65 0.18 3.56 11.84
CA ASN A 65 1.49 3.88 12.42
C ASN A 65 2.46 4.43 11.37
N VAL A 66 2.31 5.72 11.03
CA VAL A 66 3.26 6.44 10.17
C VAL A 66 4.27 7.15 11.07
N SER A 67 5.43 6.54 11.24
CA SER A 67 6.48 6.96 12.17
C SER A 67 7.88 6.82 11.55
N GLU A 68 8.91 7.35 12.21
CA GLU A 68 10.31 7.24 11.73
C GLU A 68 10.73 5.78 11.54
N GLU A 69 10.29 4.90 12.44
CA GLU A 69 10.64 3.49 12.47
C GLU A 69 10.09 2.73 11.27
N ASN A 70 8.94 3.17 10.76
CA ASN A 70 8.15 2.51 9.70
C ASN A 70 8.28 3.17 8.34
N VAL A 71 9.00 4.29 8.23
CA VAL A 71 9.40 4.87 6.94
C VAL A 71 10.86 4.48 6.66
N ILE A 72 11.07 3.67 5.63
CA ILE A 72 12.37 3.18 5.22
C ILE A 72 12.82 3.88 3.94
N ILE A 73 14.09 4.24 3.87
CA ILE A 73 14.71 4.75 2.66
C ILE A 73 15.20 3.55 1.85
N PHE A 74 14.68 3.37 0.65
CA PHE A 74 15.20 2.43 -0.32
C PHE A 74 16.13 3.18 -1.26
N GLU A 75 17.42 2.83 -1.21
CA GLU A 75 18.42 3.32 -2.15
C GLU A 75 18.66 2.26 -3.22
N THR A 76 18.49 2.66 -4.48
CA THR A 76 18.77 1.81 -5.64
C THR A 76 20.25 1.92 -6.05
N PRO A 77 20.77 0.98 -6.87
CA PRO A 77 22.14 1.05 -7.39
C PRO A 77 22.41 2.28 -8.28
N PHE A 78 21.35 2.98 -8.70
CA PHE A 78 21.42 4.20 -9.52
C PHE A 78 21.33 5.47 -8.66
N SER A 79 21.55 5.35 -7.33
CA SER A 79 21.45 6.44 -6.36
C SER A 79 20.06 7.09 -6.25
N GLU A 80 19.02 6.49 -6.82
CA GLU A 80 17.64 6.91 -6.57
C GLU A 80 17.22 6.46 -5.16
N ARG A 81 16.73 7.40 -4.36
CA ARG A 81 16.25 7.17 -2.99
C ARG A 81 14.73 7.36 -2.91
N LYS A 82 14.02 6.39 -2.33
CA LYS A 82 12.56 6.43 -2.15
C LYS A 82 12.16 6.16 -0.71
N GLY A 83 11.12 6.85 -0.26
CA GLY A 83 10.50 6.59 1.03
C GLY A 83 9.49 5.47 0.86
N VAL A 84 9.61 4.42 1.67
CA VAL A 84 8.74 3.26 1.66
C VAL A 84 8.12 3.11 3.03
N LEU A 85 6.80 3.04 3.06
CA LEU A 85 6.05 2.78 4.29
C LEU A 85 5.93 1.26 4.47
N VAL A 86 6.40 0.74 5.60
CA VAL A 86 6.43 -0.70 5.94
C VAL A 86 5.68 -0.95 7.25
N ASP A 87 5.53 -2.23 7.63
CA ASP A 87 4.84 -2.67 8.85
C ASP A 87 3.31 -2.52 8.78
N LEU A 88 2.69 -3.32 7.91
CA LEU A 88 1.25 -3.44 7.76
C LEU A 88 0.62 -4.47 8.72
N ASP A 89 1.40 -5.11 9.59
CA ASP A 89 0.93 -6.21 10.43
C ASP A 89 -0.11 -5.76 11.47
N GLN A 90 -0.07 -4.47 11.84
CA GLN A 90 -1.04 -3.83 12.73
C GLN A 90 -2.05 -2.92 12.00
N ALA A 91 -2.10 -2.99 10.67
CA ALA A 91 -2.98 -2.14 9.90
C ALA A 91 -4.45 -2.50 10.13
N ASN A 92 -5.29 -1.47 10.29
CA ASN A 92 -6.72 -1.65 10.43
C ASN A 92 -7.39 -1.67 9.05
N THR A 93 -8.19 -2.69 8.79
CA THR A 93 -9.05 -2.72 7.60
C THR A 93 -10.39 -2.06 7.91
N PHE A 94 -10.93 -1.34 6.94
CA PHE A 94 -12.24 -0.73 7.05
C PHE A 94 -13.00 -0.90 5.74
N ARG A 95 -14.32 -1.09 5.84
CA ARG A 95 -15.17 -0.90 4.67
C ARG A 95 -15.23 0.58 4.37
N ARG A 96 -14.65 0.98 3.26
CA ARG A 96 -14.85 2.32 2.72
C ARG A 96 -16.36 2.50 2.54
N PRO A 97 -16.99 3.52 3.16
CA PRO A 97 -18.36 3.88 2.81
C PRO A 97 -18.36 4.08 1.29
N GLU A 98 -19.29 3.43 0.57
CA GLU A 98 -19.50 3.76 -0.83
C GLU A 98 -19.66 5.28 -0.88
N ARG A 99 -18.77 5.97 -1.61
CA ARG A 99 -18.98 7.39 -1.85
C ARG A 99 -20.37 7.47 -2.47
N PRO A 100 -21.33 8.20 -1.88
CA PRO A 100 -22.60 8.41 -2.55
C PRO A 100 -22.27 8.99 -3.91
N ASP A 101 -22.68 8.29 -4.97
CA ASP A 101 -22.47 8.71 -6.34
C ASP A 101 -23.09 10.10 -6.49
N PRO A 102 -22.30 11.14 -6.80
CA PRO A 102 -22.81 12.50 -6.93
C PRO A 102 -23.89 12.60 -8.03
N ASP A 103 -23.87 11.70 -9.02
CA ASP A 103 -24.84 11.68 -10.13
C ASP A 103 -26.14 10.94 -9.80
N LEU A 104 -26.19 10.17 -8.71
CA LEU A 104 -27.41 9.49 -8.26
C LEU A 104 -28.50 10.49 -7.80
N LYS A 105 -28.10 11.71 -7.41
CA LYS A 105 -29.04 12.82 -7.14
C LYS A 105 -29.46 13.57 -8.41
N ALA A 106 -28.64 13.55 -9.47
CA ALA A 106 -28.93 14.25 -10.72
C ALA A 106 -29.88 13.47 -11.65
N ARG A 107 -30.04 12.16 -11.43
CA ARG A 107 -30.90 11.28 -12.25
C ARG A 107 -32.37 11.18 -11.78
N ASN A 108 -32.71 11.79 -10.65
CA ASN A 108 -34.05 11.74 -10.05
C ASN A 108 -34.76 13.10 -10.04
N VAL A 109 -34.41 14.01 -10.96
CA VAL A 109 -35.08 15.30 -11.16
C VAL A 109 -35.67 15.37 -12.56
#